data_AF-A0A8J6MN86-F1
#
_entry.id   AF-A0A8J6MN86-F1
#
_cell.length_a   1.000
_cell.length_b   1.000
_cell.length_c   1.000
_cell.angle_alpha   90.00
_cell.angle_beta   90.00
_cell.angle_gamma   90.00
#
_symmetry.space_group_name_H-M   'P 1'
#
loop_
_entity.id
_entity.type
_entity.pdbx_description
1 polymer ?
#
loop_
_entity_poly.entity_id
_entity_poly.type
_entity_poly.pdbx_seq_one_letter_code
_entity_poly.pdbx_strand_id
1 'polypeptide(L)'
;MTEDMKQKLAAEVDILPWGDLARHFAFGRLYVVRSPWTLTEAALVLKSDDAGRLKDAMDQGHFAVPTDDEVKLWLTNNTQFDVIVMSPFVLVEPRGSYDARY
;
A
#
# COMPACT_ATOMS: atom_id res chain seq x y z
N MET A 1 11.13 3.14 21.50
CA MET A 1 10.58 1.80 21.15
C MET A 1 9.73 1.79 19.87
N THR A 2 9.56 2.93 19.18
CA THR A 2 8.80 3.03 17.91
C THR A 2 9.67 3.03 16.64
N GLU A 3 10.96 3.37 16.74
CA GLU A 3 11.88 3.46 15.60
C GLU A 3 12.24 2.08 15.00
N ASP A 4 12.47 1.07 15.85
CA ASP A 4 12.94 -0.26 15.45
C ASP A 4 11.91 -1.02 14.57
N MET A 5 10.61 -0.87 14.89
CA MET A 5 9.53 -1.47 14.11
C MET A 5 9.37 -0.80 12.74
N LYS A 6 9.58 0.53 12.66
CA LYS A 6 9.57 1.24 11.38
C LYS A 6 10.74 0.82 10.49
N GLN A 7 11.94 0.64 11.06
CA GLN A 7 13.11 0.16 10.31
C GLN A 7 12.95 -1.28 9.82
N LYS A 8 12.36 -2.17 10.62
CA LYS A 8 12.04 -3.54 10.16
C LYS A 8 11.05 -3.53 9.01
N LEU A 9 9.96 -2.77 9.13
CA LEU A 9 8.99 -2.65 8.04
C LEU A 9 9.61 -2.02 6.79
N ALA A 10 10.49 -1.02 6.94
CA ALA A 10 11.20 -0.42 5.82
C ALA A 10 12.15 -1.40 5.10
N ALA A 11 12.66 -2.42 5.80
CA ALA A 11 13.43 -3.51 5.18
C ALA A 11 12.54 -4.56 4.49
N GLU A 12 11.24 -4.57 4.77
CA GLU A 12 10.22 -5.40 4.11
C GLU A 12 9.54 -4.67 2.94
N VAL A 13 9.90 -3.40 2.68
CA VAL A 13 9.42 -2.64 1.52
C VAL A 13 10.20 -3.10 0.29
N ASP A 14 9.53 -3.81 -0.59
CA ASP A 14 10.04 -4.18 -1.90
C ASP A 14 9.53 -3.21 -2.97
N ILE A 15 10.23 -3.12 -4.10
CA ILE A 15 9.82 -2.25 -5.20
C ILE A 15 9.46 -3.13 -6.38
N LEU A 16 8.16 -3.22 -6.66
CA LEU A 16 7.65 -4.09 -7.72
C LEU A 16 6.86 -3.31 -8.77
N PRO A 17 6.96 -3.69 -10.05
CA PRO A 17 6.06 -3.19 -11.06
C PRO A 17 4.65 -3.78 -10.88
N TRP A 18 3.64 -3.14 -11.48
CA TRP A 18 2.26 -3.65 -11.43
C TRP A 18 2.10 -5.11 -11.91
N GLY A 19 2.93 -5.58 -12.84
CA GLY A 19 2.87 -6.96 -13.36
C GLY A 19 2.96 -8.04 -12.28
N ASP A 20 3.86 -7.87 -11.31
CA ASP A 20 4.02 -8.78 -10.17
C ASP A 20 2.87 -8.65 -9.16
N LEU A 21 2.25 -7.48 -9.09
CA LEU A 21 1.14 -7.16 -8.18
C LEU A 21 -0.22 -7.64 -8.71
N ALA A 22 -0.38 -7.73 -10.02
CA ALA A 22 -1.63 -8.10 -10.68
C ALA A 22 -2.20 -9.43 -10.19
N ARG A 23 -1.35 -10.42 -9.86
CA ARG A 23 -1.79 -11.69 -9.27
C ARG A 23 -2.45 -11.49 -7.91
N HIS A 24 -1.89 -10.61 -7.07
CA HIS A 24 -2.39 -10.36 -5.71
C HIS A 24 -3.70 -9.57 -5.75
N PHE A 25 -3.82 -8.66 -6.73
CA PHE A 25 -5.08 -7.98 -7.05
C PHE A 25 -6.16 -8.97 -7.49
N ALA A 26 -5.85 -9.90 -8.40
CA ALA A 26 -6.80 -10.92 -8.85
C ALA A 26 -7.31 -11.83 -7.72
N PHE A 27 -6.50 -12.05 -6.67
CA PHE A 27 -6.90 -12.80 -5.47
C PHE A 27 -7.66 -11.95 -4.44
N GLY A 28 -7.90 -10.65 -4.69
CA GLY A 28 -8.56 -9.75 -3.75
C GLY A 28 -7.76 -9.48 -2.48
N ARG A 29 -6.43 -9.58 -2.55
CA ARG A 29 -5.52 -9.46 -1.40
C ARG A 29 -4.63 -8.22 -1.46
N LEU A 30 -4.84 -7.35 -2.45
CA LEU A 30 -4.03 -6.17 -2.66
C LEU A 30 -4.81 -4.91 -2.27
N TYR A 31 -4.18 -4.07 -1.45
CA TYR A 31 -4.70 -2.79 -1.03
C TYR A 31 -3.71 -1.69 -1.34
N VAL A 32 -4.23 -0.58 -1.83
CA VAL A 32 -3.46 0.63 -2.12
C VAL A 32 -3.60 1.57 -0.94
N VAL A 33 -2.45 2.03 -0.45
CA VAL A 33 -2.34 3.07 0.56
C VAL A 33 -2.12 4.40 -0.16
N ARG A 34 -2.86 5.43 0.26
CA ARG A 34 -2.78 6.79 -0.28
C ARG A 34 -2.53 7.79 0.84
N SER A 35 -1.87 8.89 0.50
CA SER A 35 -1.65 10.02 1.39
C SER A 35 -2.94 10.47 2.09
N PRO A 36 -2.90 10.85 3.39
CA PRO A 36 -1.71 11.03 4.23
C PRO A 36 -1.20 9.75 4.89
N TRP A 37 -1.81 8.59 4.63
CA TRP A 37 -1.34 7.32 5.19
C TRP A 37 -0.06 6.88 4.50
N THR A 38 0.84 6.32 5.31
CA THR A 38 2.05 5.65 4.82
C THR A 38 1.88 4.13 4.87
N LEU A 39 2.59 3.42 4.00
CA LEU A 39 2.67 1.94 4.05
C LEU A 39 3.00 1.41 5.44
N THR A 40 3.90 2.09 6.16
CA THR A 40 4.31 1.69 7.51
C THR A 40 3.18 1.83 8.52
N GLU A 41 2.39 2.90 8.44
CA GLU A 41 1.21 3.09 9.29
C GLU A 41 0.13 2.06 9.00
N ALA A 42 -0.15 1.79 7.72
CA ALA A 42 -1.11 0.76 7.32
C ALA A 42 -0.71 -0.62 7.85
N ALA A 43 0.56 -0.99 7.72
CA ALA A 43 1.07 -2.25 8.24
C ALA A 43 1.05 -2.31 9.79
N LEU A 44 1.27 -1.18 10.49
CA LEU A 44 1.13 -1.13 11.95
C LEU A 44 -0.31 -1.33 12.40
N VAL A 45 -1.27 -0.69 11.72
CA VAL A 45 -2.71 -0.83 11.99
C VAL A 45 -3.17 -2.27 11.77
N LEU A 46 -2.73 -2.89 10.68
CA LEU A 46 -2.99 -4.32 10.40
C LEU A 46 -2.36 -5.23 11.45
N LYS A 47 -1.11 -4.99 11.87
CA LYS A 47 -0.46 -5.77 12.95
C LYS A 47 -1.15 -5.60 14.31
N SER A 48 -1.78 -4.45 14.54
CA SER A 48 -2.47 -4.14 15.80
C SER A 48 -3.93 -4.58 15.82
N ASP A 49 -4.42 -5.22 14.73
CA ASP A 49 -5.82 -5.62 14.54
C ASP A 49 -6.82 -4.47 14.77
N ASP A 50 -6.42 -3.23 14.44
CA ASP A 50 -7.19 -2.02 14.75
C ASP A 50 -8.23 -1.75 13.64
N ALA A 51 -9.30 -2.56 13.66
CA ALA A 51 -10.37 -2.53 12.68
C ALA A 51 -11.09 -1.17 12.61
N GLY A 52 -11.07 -0.39 13.69
CA GLY A 52 -11.65 0.96 13.73
C GLY A 52 -10.88 1.92 12.82
N ARG A 53 -9.56 1.99 12.97
CA ARG A 53 -8.70 2.84 12.12
C ARG A 53 -8.68 2.36 10.68
N LEU A 54 -8.70 1.04 10.45
CA LEU A 54 -8.75 0.50 9.08
C LEU A 54 -10.04 0.90 8.37
N LYS A 55 -11.19 0.81 9.07
CA LYS A 55 -12.48 1.23 8.53
C LYS A 55 -12.51 2.73 8.19
N ASP A 56 -11.99 3.57 9.08
CA ASP A 56 -11.90 5.02 8.85
C ASP A 56 -11.02 5.34 7.62
N ALA A 57 -9.88 4.66 7.48
CA ALA A 57 -9.01 4.79 6.31
C ALA A 57 -9.70 4.35 5.01
N MET A 58 -10.53 3.30 5.07
CA MET A 58 -11.31 2.83 3.92
C MET A 58 -12.41 3.82 3.54
N ASP A 59 -13.13 4.36 4.53
CA ASP A 59 -14.19 5.36 4.32
C ASP A 59 -13.63 6.65 3.68
N GLN A 60 -12.46 7.09 4.14
CA GLN A 60 -11.75 8.24 3.59
C GLN A 60 -11.01 7.97 2.28
N GLY A 61 -10.95 6.70 1.83
CA GLY A 61 -10.27 6.30 0.59
C GLY A 61 -8.74 6.31 0.66
N HIS A 62 -8.16 6.41 1.86
CA HIS A 62 -6.72 6.31 2.13
C HIS A 62 -6.22 4.86 2.10
N PHE A 63 -7.11 3.90 2.35
CA PHE A 63 -6.84 2.48 2.25
C PHE A 63 -7.93 1.84 1.40
N ALA A 64 -7.64 1.45 0.17
CA ALA A 64 -8.67 0.95 -0.74
C ALA A 64 -8.15 -0.14 -1.66
N VAL A 65 -9.06 -0.96 -2.19
CA VAL A 65 -8.74 -1.84 -3.31
C VAL A 65 -8.61 -0.97 -4.56
N PRO A 66 -7.59 -1.17 -5.41
CA PRO A 66 -7.45 -0.39 -6.63
C PRO A 66 -8.64 -0.60 -7.57
N THR A 67 -9.04 0.49 -8.22
CA THR A 67 -10.09 0.44 -9.24
C THR A 67 -9.53 -0.01 -10.58
N ASP A 68 -10.37 -0.61 -11.45
CA ASP A 68 -9.94 -1.03 -12.79
C ASP A 68 -9.34 0.11 -13.63
N ASP A 69 -9.79 1.35 -13.41
CA ASP A 69 -9.27 2.52 -14.11
C ASP A 69 -7.84 2.86 -13.66
N GLU A 70 -7.59 2.84 -12.35
CA GLU A 70 -6.24 2.99 -11.79
C GLU A 70 -5.30 1.90 -12.29
N VAL A 71 -5.77 0.65 -12.30
CA VAL A 71 -4.99 -0.48 -12.82
C VAL A 71 -4.57 -0.25 -14.28
N LYS A 72 -5.48 0.22 -15.14
CA LYS A 72 -5.16 0.55 -16.53
C LYS A 72 -4.15 1.69 -16.64
N LEU A 73 -4.29 2.72 -15.80
CA LEU A 73 -3.35 3.83 -15.76
C LEU A 73 -1.95 3.35 -15.36
N TRP A 74 -1.84 2.50 -14.35
CA TRP A 74 -0.56 1.97 -13.86
C TRP A 74 0.11 1.03 -14.87
N LEU A 75 -0.68 0.21 -15.55
CA LEU A 75 -0.21 -0.60 -16.67
C LEU A 75 0.35 0.25 -17.80
N THR A 76 -0.35 1.33 -18.15
CA THR A 76 0.05 2.25 -19.23
C THR A 76 1.29 3.05 -18.87
N ASN A 77 1.39 3.52 -17.62
CA ASN A 77 2.48 4.36 -17.14
C ASN A 77 3.67 3.56 -16.60
N ASN A 78 3.60 2.23 -16.64
CA ASN A 78 4.61 1.33 -16.06
C ASN A 78 4.98 1.73 -14.62
N THR A 79 3.95 2.06 -13.82
CA THR A 79 4.10 2.60 -12.47
C THR A 79 4.80 1.59 -11.57
N GLN A 80 5.78 2.08 -10.81
CA GLN A 80 6.44 1.32 -9.74
C GLN A 80 5.72 1.54 -8.42
N PHE A 81 5.70 0.51 -7.58
CA PHE A 81 5.06 0.57 -6.28
C PHE A 81 6.06 0.19 -5.21
N ASP A 82 5.98 0.88 -4.08
CA ASP A 82 6.51 0.38 -2.82
C ASP A 82 5.51 -0.64 -2.26
N VAL A 83 5.99 -1.78 -1.81
CA VAL A 83 5.17 -2.95 -1.49
C VAL A 83 5.56 -3.51 -0.13
N ILE A 84 4.58 -3.70 0.76
CA ILE A 84 4.76 -4.45 2.01
C ILE A 84 3.85 -5.68 1.99
N VAL A 85 4.45 -6.86 2.14
CA VAL A 85 3.72 -8.13 2.19
C VAL A 85 3.32 -8.45 3.63
N MET A 86 2.03 -8.35 3.92
CA MET A 86 1.42 -8.62 5.21
C MET A 86 0.52 -9.85 5.13
N SER A 87 1.10 -11.05 5.12
CA SER A 87 0.36 -12.30 4.89
C SER A 87 -0.97 -12.39 5.66
N PRO A 88 -2.11 -12.61 4.97
CA PRO A 88 -2.25 -12.96 3.55
C PRO A 88 -2.35 -11.78 2.56
N PHE A 89 -2.28 -10.53 3.04
CA PHE A 89 -2.49 -9.29 2.30
C PHE A 89 -1.20 -8.67 1.75
N VAL A 90 -1.34 -7.81 0.76
CA VAL A 90 -0.25 -7.03 0.15
C VAL A 90 -0.67 -5.58 0.12
N LEU A 91 0.15 -4.70 0.70
CA LEU A 91 -0.05 -3.27 0.72
C LEU A 91 0.86 -2.64 -0.32
N VAL A 92 0.34 -1.71 -1.11
CA VAL A 92 1.10 -1.04 -2.17
C VAL A 92 0.89 0.46 -2.13
N GLU A 93 1.92 1.21 -2.49
CA GLU A 93 1.85 2.67 -2.64
C GLU A 93 2.53 3.06 -3.96
N PRO A 94 1.85 3.79 -4.86
CA PRO A 94 2.44 4.19 -6.13
C PRO A 94 3.59 5.18 -5.92
N ARG A 95 4.80 4.80 -6.36
CA ARG A 95 5.97 5.68 -6.36
C ARG A 95 5.76 6.81 -7.36
N GLY A 96 5.86 8.05 -6.88
CA GLY A 96 5.57 9.25 -7.68
C GLY A 96 4.28 9.96 -7.28
N SER A 97 3.53 9.43 -6.32
CA SER A 97 2.41 10.15 -5.67
C SER A 97 2.88 11.20 -4.65
N TYR A 98 4.20 11.28 -4.42
CA TYR A 98 4.82 12.36 -3.66
C TYR A 98 4.82 13.63 -4.51
N ASP A 99 3.74 14.39 -4.36
CA ASP A 99 3.69 15.81 -4.70
C ASP A 99 4.95 16.51 -4.20
N ALA A 100 5.54 17.26 -5.11
CA ALA A 100 6.72 18.08 -4.97
C ALA A 100 6.85 18.72 -3.58
N ARG A 101 7.85 18.32 -2.80
CA ARG A 101 8.42 19.19 -1.76
C ARG A 101 9.92 19.27 -1.92
N TYR A 102 10.30 20.30 -2.67
CA TYR A 102 11.42 21.17 -2.32
C TYR A 102 11.37 21.59 -0.85
#